data_AF-A0A2K4GE18-F1
#
_entry.id   AF-A0A2K4GE18-F1
#
_cell.length_a   1.000
_cell.length_b   1.000
_cell.length_c   1.000
_cell.angle_alpha   90.00
_cell.angle_beta   90.00
_cell.angle_gamma   90.00
#
_symmetry.space_group_name_H-M   'P 1'
#
loop_
_entity.id
_entity.type
_entity.pdbx_description
1 polymer ?
#
loop_
_entity_poly.entity_id
_entity_poly.type
_entity_poly.pdbx_seq_one_letter_code
_entity_poly.pdbx_strand_id
1 'polypeptide(L)'
;MNSFAPPRFLELESAPLDELSGRKDHWDIDLSSVEQVALIQRFRHIRGPQLRHSRFDFNACVTAVGAIPDGFVTFAISRLTAGRPTWNNQRLQPNEIVVLHGGESVHYRCEPNEALFTVTTTLEHYEVCRERHGAIDLLKARKEHRYQAESHQPIRSAFKLIGDSLAALSPPTLASRHPGWNSQWESTVLGALLQALTPDQPKIRDVPTRRKVAARAIEYIHEHAHKPITLLGLAEKLNTTGRSLHQGFIESFGTTPMAYLRNIRLSNARQDLIRHTWPSVTETAMHWNFFHLGRFSKDYQHAYGEAPSHTYRRHPLTP
;
A
#
# COMPACT_ATOMS: atom_id res chain seq x y z
N MET A 1 15.25 -14.50 30.55
CA MET A 1 15.52 -13.07 30.30
C MET A 1 15.81 -12.90 28.82
N ASN A 2 14.79 -12.68 28.00
CA ASN A 2 14.98 -12.45 26.56
C ASN A 2 15.43 -10.99 26.39
N SER A 3 16.71 -10.81 26.08
CA SER A 3 17.27 -9.53 25.67
C SER A 3 16.62 -9.13 24.35
N PHE A 4 15.67 -8.19 24.40
CA PHE A 4 15.12 -7.58 23.19
C PHE A 4 16.23 -6.74 22.56
N ALA A 5 16.56 -7.02 21.29
CA ALA A 5 17.53 -6.21 20.55
C ALA A 5 17.06 -4.75 20.53
N PRO A 6 17.96 -3.78 20.77
CA PRO A 6 17.59 -2.37 20.78
C PRO A 6 17.04 -1.96 19.41
N PRO A 7 16.10 -1.01 19.35
CA PRO A 7 15.51 -0.59 18.10
C PRO A 7 16.58 -0.04 17.16
N ARG A 8 16.55 -0.48 15.90
CA ARG A 8 17.46 -0.02 14.86
C ARG A 8 16.85 1.18 14.15
N PHE A 9 17.62 2.26 14.06
CA PHE A 9 17.23 3.48 13.37
C PHE A 9 17.93 3.55 12.03
N LEU A 10 17.20 3.98 11.00
CA LEU A 10 17.73 4.27 9.69
C LEU A 10 17.16 5.62 9.23
N GLU A 11 18.06 6.50 8.81
CA GLU A 11 17.71 7.76 8.15
C GLU A 11 18.47 7.83 6.83
N LEU A 12 17.74 8.19 5.77
CA LEU A 12 18.28 8.42 4.44
C LEU A 12 17.73 9.75 3.95
N GLU A 13 18.59 10.55 3.33
CA GLU A 13 18.21 11.79 2.67
C GLU A 13 18.47 11.67 1.17
N SER A 14 17.55 12.19 0.37
CA SER A 14 17.67 12.26 -1.10
C SER A 14 18.00 10.90 -1.77
N ALA A 15 17.23 9.86 -1.43
CA ALA A 15 17.40 8.51 -1.96
C ALA A 15 16.30 8.15 -2.98
N PRO A 16 16.60 7.39 -4.05
CA PRO A 16 15.59 6.78 -4.90
C PRO A 16 14.67 5.86 -4.09
N LEU A 17 13.36 5.89 -4.35
CA LEU A 17 12.39 5.01 -3.69
C LEU A 17 12.75 3.53 -3.84
N ASP A 18 13.24 3.13 -5.02
CA ASP A 18 13.59 1.73 -5.34
C ASP A 18 14.78 1.20 -4.50
N GLU A 19 15.67 2.08 -4.02
CA GLU A 19 16.76 1.67 -3.12
C GLU A 19 16.28 1.20 -1.75
N LEU A 20 15.05 1.58 -1.37
CA LEU A 20 14.43 1.12 -0.13
C LEU A 20 13.95 -0.34 -0.25
N SER A 21 13.51 -0.75 -1.44
CA SER A 21 12.96 -2.09 -1.72
C SER A 21 14.04 -3.14 -1.98
N GLY A 22 15.25 -2.72 -2.37
CA GLY A 22 16.39 -3.61 -2.62
C GLY A 22 17.08 -4.15 -1.35
N ARG A 23 16.73 -3.63 -0.17
CA ARG A 23 17.23 -4.15 1.11
C ARG A 23 16.38 -5.38 1.42
N LYS A 24 16.92 -6.59 1.27
CA LYS A 24 16.17 -7.83 1.52
C LYS A 24 15.99 -8.06 3.03
N ASP A 25 14.99 -7.43 3.65
CA ASP A 25 14.49 -7.83 4.96
C ASP A 25 13.07 -8.39 4.83
N HIS A 26 12.72 -9.37 5.65
CA HIS A 26 11.40 -10.01 5.65
C HIS A 26 10.27 -9.07 6.09
N TRP A 27 10.62 -7.84 6.48
CA TRP A 27 9.69 -6.78 6.87
C TRP A 27 9.38 -5.80 5.74
N ASP A 28 10.15 -5.84 4.64
CA ASP A 28 10.12 -4.79 3.65
C ASP A 28 8.83 -4.80 2.84
N ILE A 29 8.18 -3.64 2.85
CA ILE A 29 7.12 -3.34 1.89
C ILE A 29 7.91 -3.05 0.63
N ASP A 30 7.77 -3.92 -0.36
CA ASP A 30 8.28 -3.61 -1.69
C ASP A 30 7.54 -2.35 -2.14
N LEU A 31 8.23 -1.23 -2.31
CA LEU A 31 7.70 0.00 -2.86
C LEU A 31 8.57 0.35 -4.05
N SER A 32 8.05 0.10 -5.24
CA SER A 32 8.71 0.44 -6.48
C SER A 32 8.06 1.67 -7.07
N SER A 33 8.87 2.64 -7.44
CA SER A 33 8.44 3.78 -8.24
C SER A 33 7.99 3.33 -9.62
N VAL A 34 6.93 3.95 -10.14
CA VAL A 34 6.54 3.82 -11.55
C VAL A 34 7.33 4.82 -12.40
N GLU A 35 7.68 5.99 -11.84
CA GLU A 35 8.51 6.97 -12.52
C GLU A 35 10.01 6.56 -12.52
N GLN A 36 10.76 6.92 -13.57
CA GLN A 36 12.20 6.60 -13.70
C GLN A 36 13.08 7.17 -12.58
N VAL A 37 12.62 8.24 -11.90
CA VAL A 37 13.34 8.90 -10.80
C VAL A 37 12.32 9.43 -9.78
N ALA A 38 11.80 8.56 -8.90
CA ALA A 38 11.12 9.03 -7.68
C ALA A 38 12.14 9.21 -6.57
N LEU A 39 12.43 10.46 -6.24
CA LEU A 39 13.29 10.79 -5.11
C LEU A 39 12.46 10.98 -3.86
N ILE A 40 12.91 10.33 -2.78
CA ILE A 40 12.45 10.61 -1.44
C ILE A 40 13.35 11.69 -0.88
N GLN A 41 12.74 12.77 -0.40
CA GLN A 41 13.47 13.84 0.26
C GLN A 41 14.13 13.31 1.54
N ARG A 42 13.34 12.62 2.35
CA ARG A 42 13.78 12.02 3.61
C ARG A 42 13.01 10.74 3.90
N PHE A 43 13.74 9.70 4.26
CA PHE A 43 13.19 8.45 4.78
C PHE A 43 13.71 8.25 6.20
N ARG A 44 12.79 8.05 7.15
CA ARG A 44 13.14 7.69 8.53
C ARG A 44 12.41 6.45 8.94
N HIS A 45 13.11 5.57 9.61
CA HIS A 45 12.58 4.28 9.98
C HIS A 45 13.14 3.80 11.32
N ILE A 46 12.27 3.24 12.16
CA ILE A 46 12.64 2.53 13.39
C ILE A 46 12.06 1.11 13.40
N ARG A 47 12.94 0.15 13.65
CA ARG A 47 12.61 -1.28 13.70
C ARG A 47 12.84 -1.83 15.10
N GLY A 48 11.86 -2.54 15.62
CA GLY A 48 12.05 -3.48 16.72
C GLY A 48 11.74 -4.92 16.29
N PRO A 49 11.62 -5.85 17.25
CA PRO A 49 11.42 -7.27 16.97
C PRO A 49 10.06 -7.62 16.35
N GLN A 50 8.98 -6.90 16.68
CA GLN A 50 7.62 -7.22 16.22
C GLN A 50 6.92 -6.07 15.51
N LEU A 51 7.49 -4.87 15.55
CA LEU A 51 6.92 -3.70 14.90
C LEU A 51 7.99 -2.85 14.23
N ARG A 52 7.54 -2.30 13.11
CA ARG A 52 8.31 -1.47 12.22
C ARG A 52 7.48 -0.23 11.93
N HIS A 53 8.02 0.98 12.07
CA HIS A 53 7.33 2.14 11.49
C HIS A 53 8.25 3.10 10.76
N SER A 54 7.75 3.62 9.64
CA SER A 54 8.51 4.42 8.68
C SER A 54 7.77 5.70 8.33
N ARG A 55 8.54 6.73 7.99
CA ARG A 55 8.06 7.96 7.37
C ARG A 55 8.81 8.21 6.07
N PHE A 56 8.05 8.47 5.03
CA PHE A 56 8.53 8.86 3.70
C PHE A 56 8.09 10.30 3.47
N ASP A 57 9.05 11.21 3.27
CA ASP A 57 8.80 12.59 2.86
C ASP A 57 9.14 12.73 1.38
N PHE A 58 8.15 13.01 0.54
CA PHE A 58 8.32 13.09 -0.93
C PHE A 58 8.47 14.55 -1.39
N ASN A 59 9.49 14.84 -2.21
CA ASN A 59 9.68 16.17 -2.82
C ASN A 59 9.15 16.26 -4.26
N ALA A 60 8.66 15.14 -4.81
CA ALA A 60 8.17 15.03 -6.17
C ALA A 60 6.82 14.29 -6.19
N CYS A 61 6.13 14.34 -7.33
CA CYS A 61 5.03 13.43 -7.57
C CYS A 61 5.61 12.01 -7.65
N VAL A 62 5.03 11.10 -6.88
CA VAL A 62 5.48 9.71 -6.82
C VAL A 62 4.28 8.80 -6.99
N THR A 63 4.43 7.82 -7.86
CA THR A 63 3.55 6.68 -7.98
C THR A 63 4.32 5.46 -7.52
N ALA A 64 3.91 4.88 -6.40
CA ALA A 64 4.53 3.70 -5.81
C ALA A 64 3.59 2.50 -5.95
N VAL A 65 4.11 1.38 -6.47
CA VAL A 65 3.45 0.09 -6.39
C VAL A 65 4.13 -0.73 -5.32
N GLY A 66 3.35 -1.41 -4.50
CA GLY A 66 3.93 -2.25 -3.48
C GLY A 66 3.13 -3.45 -3.08
N ALA A 67 3.77 -4.34 -2.34
CA ALA A 67 3.15 -5.54 -1.79
C ALA A 67 3.52 -5.70 -0.32
N ILE A 68 2.55 -6.13 0.48
CA ILE A 68 2.80 -6.48 1.89
C ILE A 68 3.25 -7.94 1.96
N PRO A 69 4.35 -8.26 2.65
CA PRO A 69 4.79 -9.64 2.82
C PRO A 69 3.75 -10.48 3.57
N ASP A 70 3.72 -11.78 3.28
CA ASP A 70 2.86 -12.73 3.98
C ASP A 70 3.18 -12.76 5.48
N GLY A 71 2.13 -12.84 6.31
CA GLY A 71 2.28 -12.84 7.76
C GLY A 71 2.33 -11.46 8.42
N PHE A 72 2.22 -10.38 7.65
CA PHE A 72 2.28 -9.01 8.15
C PHE A 72 0.99 -8.22 7.92
N VAL A 73 0.84 -7.17 8.72
CA VAL A 73 -0.21 -6.15 8.61
C VAL A 73 0.46 -4.79 8.56
N THR A 74 0.04 -3.94 7.62
CA THR A 74 0.54 -2.57 7.48
C THR A 74 -0.59 -1.56 7.62
N PHE A 75 -0.41 -0.62 8.52
CA PHE A 75 -1.22 0.59 8.68
C PHE A 75 -0.52 1.72 7.92
N ALA A 76 -1.04 2.10 6.77
CA ALA A 76 -0.56 3.23 5.99
C ALA A 76 -1.40 4.47 6.28
N ILE A 77 -0.72 5.58 6.55
CA ILE A 77 -1.33 6.79 7.07
C ILE A 77 -0.75 8.00 6.36
N SER A 78 -1.61 8.83 5.77
CA SER A 78 -1.22 10.10 5.17
C SER A 78 -1.48 11.25 6.15
N ARG A 79 -0.46 12.09 6.40
CA ARG A 79 -0.62 13.37 7.08
C ARG A 79 -0.85 14.44 6.03
N LEU A 80 -2.09 14.58 5.55
CA LEU A 80 -2.42 15.53 4.49
C LEU A 80 -1.87 16.94 4.76
N THR A 81 -0.86 17.33 4.00
CA THR A 81 -0.42 18.70 3.77
C THR A 81 -0.62 19.00 2.29
N ALA A 82 -1.88 19.27 1.90
CA ALA A 82 -2.30 19.71 0.57
C ALA A 82 -2.23 18.72 -0.63
N GLY A 83 -1.40 17.67 -0.61
CA GLY A 83 -1.02 16.86 -1.79
C GLY A 83 -2.02 15.86 -2.39
N ARG A 84 -3.28 15.81 -1.94
CA ARG A 84 -4.35 14.90 -2.44
C ARG A 84 -3.87 13.46 -2.79
N PRO A 85 -3.15 12.74 -1.91
CA PRO A 85 -2.70 11.39 -2.17
C PRO A 85 -3.85 10.44 -2.45
N THR A 86 -3.56 9.44 -3.26
CA THR A 86 -4.50 8.38 -3.62
C THR A 86 -3.93 7.02 -3.29
N TRP A 87 -4.81 6.14 -2.83
CA TRP A 87 -4.52 4.74 -2.56
C TRP A 87 -5.40 3.88 -3.45
N ASN A 88 -4.82 3.06 -4.32
CA ASN A 88 -5.53 2.36 -5.39
C ASN A 88 -6.43 3.32 -6.20
N ASN A 89 -5.91 4.53 -6.44
CA ASN A 89 -6.59 5.68 -7.07
C ASN A 89 -7.83 6.24 -6.32
N GLN A 90 -8.09 5.77 -5.09
CA GLN A 90 -9.04 6.42 -4.19
C GLN A 90 -8.34 7.52 -3.41
N ARG A 91 -8.88 8.74 -3.47
CA ARG A 91 -8.34 9.87 -2.69
C ARG A 91 -8.45 9.60 -1.19
N LEU A 92 -7.32 9.65 -0.51
CA LEU A 92 -7.27 9.56 0.94
C LEU A 92 -7.90 10.80 1.57
N GLN A 93 -8.79 10.56 2.53
CA GLN A 93 -9.39 11.63 3.33
C GLN A 93 -8.51 11.95 4.53
N PRO A 94 -8.62 13.16 5.12
CA PRO A 94 -7.97 13.43 6.40
C PRO A 94 -8.38 12.39 7.44
N ASN A 95 -7.41 11.93 8.24
CA ASN A 95 -7.63 10.95 9.31
C ASN A 95 -8.11 9.58 8.84
N GLU A 96 -7.89 9.26 7.57
CA GLU A 96 -8.12 7.92 7.05
C GLU A 96 -6.84 7.09 7.12
N ILE A 97 -6.96 5.89 7.65
CA ILE A 97 -5.88 4.90 7.73
C ILE A 97 -6.23 3.77 6.78
N VAL A 98 -5.27 3.38 5.96
CA VAL A 98 -5.38 2.19 5.13
C VAL A 98 -4.75 1.02 5.87
N VAL A 99 -5.45 -0.09 6.00
CA VAL A 99 -4.97 -1.31 6.65
C VAL A 99 -4.86 -2.41 5.61
N LEU A 100 -3.64 -2.93 5.46
CA LEU A 100 -3.28 -3.93 4.47
C LEU A 100 -2.72 -5.18 5.16
N HIS A 101 -2.77 -6.32 4.48
CA HIS A 101 -2.09 -7.55 4.93
C HIS A 101 -1.40 -8.28 3.77
N GLY A 102 -0.69 -9.36 4.13
CA GLY A 102 0.04 -10.24 3.21
C GLY A 102 -0.73 -10.59 1.93
N GLY A 103 -0.06 -10.41 0.79
CA GLY A 103 -0.59 -10.70 -0.54
C GLY A 103 -1.30 -9.54 -1.22
N GLU A 104 -1.51 -8.41 -0.54
CA GLU A 104 -2.18 -7.25 -1.12
C GLU A 104 -1.23 -6.33 -1.86
N SER A 105 -1.61 -5.98 -3.10
CA SER A 105 -0.93 -4.95 -3.88
C SER A 105 -1.53 -3.57 -3.60
N VAL A 106 -0.66 -2.58 -3.41
CA VAL A 106 -0.99 -1.17 -3.31
C VAL A 106 -0.50 -0.43 -4.55
N HIS A 107 -1.32 0.49 -5.04
CA HIS A 107 -0.91 1.56 -5.93
C HIS A 107 -1.12 2.91 -5.22
N TYR A 108 -0.04 3.45 -4.64
CA TYR A 108 -0.03 4.73 -3.97
C TYR A 108 0.41 5.82 -4.94
N ARG A 109 -0.25 6.97 -4.92
CA ARG A 109 0.20 8.15 -5.67
C ARG A 109 0.07 9.39 -4.82
N CYS A 110 1.10 10.24 -4.82
CA CYS A 110 1.06 11.53 -4.15
C CYS A 110 1.67 12.65 -4.98
N GLU A 111 1.31 13.88 -4.62
CA GLU A 111 1.96 15.11 -5.10
C GLU A 111 3.18 15.45 -4.23
N PRO A 112 4.05 16.39 -4.66
CA PRO A 112 5.16 16.89 -3.84
C PRO A 112 4.71 17.39 -2.46
N ASN A 113 5.61 17.29 -1.48
CA ASN A 113 5.40 17.70 -0.08
C ASN A 113 4.39 16.84 0.70
N GLU A 114 4.16 15.60 0.25
CA GLU A 114 3.37 14.62 0.98
C GLU A 114 4.25 13.80 1.93
N ALA A 115 3.71 13.46 3.10
CA ALA A 115 4.34 12.57 4.08
C ALA A 115 3.50 11.31 4.30
N LEU A 116 4.04 10.16 3.87
CA LEU A 116 3.45 8.85 4.12
C LEU A 116 4.07 8.24 5.38
N PHE A 117 3.22 7.76 6.28
CA PHE A 117 3.60 6.98 7.45
C PHE A 117 3.14 5.55 7.25
N THR A 118 3.97 4.59 7.64
CA THR A 118 3.60 3.17 7.67
C THR A 118 3.95 2.59 9.02
N VAL A 119 3.05 1.78 9.58
CA VAL A 119 3.33 0.93 10.74
C VAL A 119 3.06 -0.50 10.31
N THR A 120 4.08 -1.34 10.31
CA THR A 120 4.01 -2.75 9.92
C THR A 120 4.32 -3.63 11.11
N THR A 121 3.51 -4.66 11.32
CA THR A 121 3.61 -5.61 12.45
C THR A 121 3.34 -7.03 11.97
N THR A 122 3.80 -8.04 12.70
CA THR A 122 3.35 -9.43 12.44
C THR A 122 1.88 -9.59 12.79
N LEU A 123 1.21 -10.57 12.15
CA LEU A 123 -0.17 -10.96 12.49
C LEU A 123 -0.30 -11.36 13.97
N GLU A 124 0.68 -12.12 14.49
CA GLU A 124 0.71 -12.53 15.90
C GLU A 124 0.72 -11.31 16.85
N HIS A 125 1.60 -10.34 16.61
CA HIS A 125 1.68 -9.14 17.46
C HIS A 125 0.44 -8.24 17.29
N TYR A 126 -0.16 -8.22 16.10
CA TYR A 126 -1.45 -7.57 15.86
C TYR A 126 -2.56 -8.18 16.72
N GLU A 127 -2.69 -9.51 16.72
CA GLU A 127 -3.73 -10.21 17.50
C GLU A 127 -3.57 -9.96 19.01
N VAL A 128 -2.35 -10.07 19.53
CA VAL A 128 -2.04 -9.81 20.94
C VAL A 128 -2.41 -8.37 21.33
N CYS A 129 -2.05 -7.37 20.52
CA CYS A 129 -2.38 -5.98 20.80
C CYS A 129 -3.88 -5.71 20.67
N ARG A 130 -4.54 -6.31 19.68
CA ARG A 130 -5.99 -6.20 19.48
C ARG A 130 -6.74 -6.69 20.71
N GLU A 131 -6.41 -7.87 21.22
CA GLU A 131 -7.05 -8.45 22.41
C GLU A 131 -6.79 -7.63 23.66
N ARG A 132 -5.53 -7.24 23.89
CA ARG A 132 -5.14 -6.42 25.04
C ARG A 132 -5.91 -5.10 25.11
N HIS A 133 -6.17 -4.47 23.96
CA HIS A 133 -6.83 -3.18 23.89
C HIS A 133 -8.33 -3.27 23.59
N GLY A 134 -8.91 -4.47 23.52
CA GLY A 134 -10.33 -4.67 23.20
C GLY A 134 -10.72 -4.09 21.84
N ALA A 135 -9.77 -3.99 20.91
CA ALA A 135 -9.98 -3.36 19.61
C ALA A 135 -10.79 -4.27 18.68
N ILE A 136 -11.53 -3.64 17.75
CA ILE A 136 -12.21 -4.39 16.70
C ILE A 136 -11.19 -5.14 15.83
N ASP A 137 -11.61 -6.29 15.35
CA ASP A 137 -10.82 -7.06 14.39
C ASP A 137 -10.99 -6.46 12.98
N LEU A 138 -10.07 -5.56 12.66
CA LEU A 138 -9.95 -4.89 11.37
C LEU A 138 -9.66 -5.85 10.22
N LEU A 139 -9.16 -7.06 10.50
CA LEU A 139 -8.91 -8.07 9.48
C LEU A 139 -10.14 -8.97 9.27
N LYS A 140 -10.88 -9.29 10.33
CA LYS A 140 -12.10 -10.12 10.25
C LYS A 140 -13.32 -9.38 9.73
N ALA A 141 -13.43 -8.06 9.96
CA ALA A 141 -14.51 -7.23 9.44
C ALA A 141 -14.30 -6.76 7.98
N ARG A 142 -13.36 -7.38 7.24
CA ARG A 142 -12.92 -6.95 5.91
C ARG A 142 -14.04 -6.93 4.87
N LYS A 143 -14.51 -5.72 4.57
CA LYS A 143 -15.18 -5.38 3.31
C LYS A 143 -14.43 -4.26 2.56
N GLU A 144 -13.54 -3.54 3.24
CA GLU A 144 -12.78 -2.39 2.73
C GLU A 144 -11.40 -2.35 3.41
N HIS A 145 -10.40 -1.75 2.75
CA HIS A 145 -9.05 -1.54 3.30
C HIS A 145 -8.90 -0.21 4.04
N ARG A 146 -9.95 0.62 4.05
CA ARG A 146 -9.89 2.02 4.46
C ARG A 146 -10.75 2.23 5.69
N TYR A 147 -10.15 2.81 6.71
CA TYR A 147 -10.78 3.02 8.01
C TYR A 147 -10.69 4.49 8.37
N GLN A 148 -11.84 5.10 8.59
CA GLN A 148 -11.93 6.48 9.04
C GLN A 148 -11.91 6.49 10.56
N ALA A 149 -10.95 7.20 11.17
CA ALA A 149 -11.03 7.46 12.61
C ALA A 149 -12.22 8.37 12.91
N GLU A 150 -13.10 7.95 13.84
CA GLU A 150 -14.32 8.69 14.19
C GLU A 150 -14.04 10.00 14.93
N SER A 151 -12.94 10.06 15.69
CA SER A 151 -12.52 11.23 16.44
C SER A 151 -11.14 11.69 16.02
N HIS A 152 -10.99 13.01 15.84
CA HIS A 152 -9.72 13.63 15.48
C HIS A 152 -8.68 13.54 16.62
N GLN A 153 -9.10 13.35 17.86
CA GLN A 153 -8.19 13.40 19.02
C GLN A 153 -7.36 12.11 19.19
N PRO A 154 -7.95 10.89 19.20
CA PRO A 154 -7.19 9.64 19.28
C PRO A 154 -6.21 9.47 18.13
N ILE A 155 -6.62 9.78 16.90
CA ILE A 155 -5.73 9.67 15.74
C ILE A 155 -4.60 10.69 15.78
N ARG A 156 -4.85 11.93 16.24
CA ARG A 156 -3.78 12.92 16.45
C ARG A 156 -2.80 12.48 17.53
N SER A 157 -3.27 11.85 18.60
CA SER A 157 -2.41 11.29 19.64
C SER A 157 -1.55 10.15 19.09
N ALA A 158 -2.12 9.24 18.30
CA ALA A 158 -1.38 8.18 17.63
C ALA A 158 -0.33 8.75 16.65
N PHE A 159 -0.70 9.74 15.84
CA PHE A 159 0.24 10.44 14.95
C PHE A 159 1.37 11.14 15.69
N LYS A 160 1.05 11.79 16.83
CA LYS A 160 2.04 12.45 17.66
C LYS A 160 3.02 11.41 18.20
N LEU A 161 2.52 10.28 18.70
CA LEU A 161 3.35 9.21 19.23
C LEU A 161 4.27 8.60 18.17
N ILE A 162 3.74 8.30 16.97
CA ILE A 162 4.53 7.83 15.82
C ILE A 162 5.54 8.90 15.36
N GLY A 163 5.15 10.17 15.38
CA GLY A 163 6.02 11.28 15.02
C GLY A 163 7.16 11.47 16.01
N ASP A 164 6.86 11.43 17.31
CA ASP A 164 7.81 11.60 18.41
C ASP A 164 8.81 10.43 18.45
N SER A 165 8.35 9.21 18.16
CA SER A 165 9.24 8.04 18.04
C SER A 165 10.20 8.12 16.86
N LEU A 166 9.78 8.69 15.73
CA LEU A 166 10.65 8.93 14.57
C LEU A 166 11.55 10.16 14.72
N ALA A 167 11.14 11.14 15.51
CA ALA A 167 11.88 12.38 15.71
C ALA A 167 13.03 12.23 16.70
N ALA A 168 12.97 11.22 17.57
CA ALA A 168 14.04 10.99 18.50
C ALA A 168 15.18 10.22 17.83
N LEU A 169 16.11 11.01 17.29
CA LEU A 169 17.31 10.60 16.58
C LEU A 169 18.36 9.90 17.48
N SER A 170 18.04 9.55 18.74
CA SER A 170 18.94 8.79 19.60
C SER A 170 18.17 8.00 20.69
N PRO A 171 18.53 6.73 20.98
CA PRO A 171 17.94 5.92 22.05
C PRO A 171 17.87 6.58 23.46
N PRO A 172 18.86 7.39 23.92
CA PRO A 172 18.84 8.00 25.25
C PRO A 172 17.74 9.06 25.45
N THR A 173 17.41 9.81 24.39
CA THR A 173 16.38 10.87 24.43
C THR A 173 14.96 10.32 24.40
N LEU A 174 14.76 9.09 23.89
CA LEU A 174 13.47 8.37 23.94
C LEU A 174 13.22 7.75 25.30
N ALA A 175 14.21 7.04 25.85
CA ALA A 175 14.11 6.39 27.16
C ALA A 175 13.83 7.40 28.29
N SER A 176 14.32 8.64 28.14
CA SER A 176 14.08 9.73 29.10
C SER A 176 12.70 10.40 28.96
N ARG A 177 12.13 10.44 27.74
CA ARG A 177 10.79 11.01 27.49
C ARG A 177 9.65 10.01 27.73
N HIS A 178 9.93 8.72 27.59
CA HIS A 178 8.98 7.62 27.78
C HIS A 178 9.63 6.48 28.59
N PRO A 179 9.50 6.51 29.94
CA PRO A 179 9.93 5.41 30.79
C PRO A 179 9.26 4.11 30.35
N GLY A 180 10.03 3.07 30.00
CA GLY A 180 9.51 1.80 29.45
C GLY A 180 9.62 1.63 27.93
N TRP A 181 10.18 2.61 27.22
CA TRP A 181 10.41 2.55 25.77
C TRP A 181 11.08 1.25 25.32
N ASN A 182 12.08 0.72 26.04
CA ASN A 182 12.83 -0.46 25.59
C ASN A 182 12.05 -1.79 25.58
N SER A 183 10.87 -1.88 26.22
CA SER A 183 10.14 -3.16 26.32
C SER A 183 8.69 -3.13 25.82
N GLN A 184 8.07 -1.96 25.65
CA GLN A 184 6.63 -1.88 25.32
C GLN A 184 6.27 -0.83 24.26
N TRP A 185 7.25 -0.18 23.63
CA TRP A 185 6.98 0.87 22.64
C TRP A 185 6.19 0.35 21.44
N GLU A 186 6.49 -0.87 20.98
CA GLU A 186 5.80 -1.50 19.85
C GLU A 186 4.30 -1.65 20.14
N SER A 187 3.96 -2.27 21.27
CA SER A 187 2.57 -2.44 21.69
C SER A 187 1.89 -1.10 22.01
N THR A 188 2.64 -0.09 22.47
CA THR A 188 2.10 1.25 22.72
C THR A 188 1.72 1.96 21.41
N VAL A 189 2.60 1.93 20.41
CA VAL A 189 2.36 2.49 19.08
C VAL A 189 1.17 1.80 18.43
N LEU A 190 1.18 0.46 18.42
CA LEU A 190 0.12 -0.33 17.80
C LEU A 190 -1.20 -0.17 18.54
N GLY A 191 -1.20 -0.21 19.87
CA GLY A 191 -2.39 -0.01 20.70
C GLY A 191 -3.04 1.36 20.48
N ALA A 192 -2.25 2.43 20.36
CA ALA A 192 -2.76 3.77 20.07
C ALA A 192 -3.45 3.84 18.69
N LEU A 193 -2.90 3.17 17.68
CA LEU A 193 -3.53 3.07 16.36
C LEU A 193 -4.82 2.26 16.40
N LEU A 194 -4.81 1.10 17.05
CA LEU A 194 -5.99 0.24 17.15
C LEU A 194 -7.14 0.92 17.89
N GLN A 195 -6.85 1.66 18.96
CA GLN A 195 -7.85 2.45 19.68
C GLN A 195 -8.38 3.61 18.83
N ALA A 196 -7.54 4.30 18.07
CA ALA A 196 -7.98 5.36 17.16
C ALA A 196 -8.89 4.85 16.03
N LEU A 197 -8.77 3.57 15.69
CA LEU A 197 -9.55 2.88 14.66
C LEU A 197 -10.75 2.11 15.20
N THR A 198 -10.88 2.00 16.53
CA THR A 198 -12.02 1.36 17.17
C THR A 198 -13.08 2.43 17.43
N PRO A 199 -14.23 2.39 16.73
CA PRO A 199 -15.29 3.37 16.91
C PRO A 199 -15.92 3.24 18.31
N ASP A 200 -16.35 4.37 18.88
CA ASP A 200 -17.19 4.38 20.07
C ASP A 200 -18.64 4.21 19.58
N GLN A 201 -18.98 2.95 19.28
CA GLN A 201 -20.15 2.47 18.53
C GLN A 201 -20.21 2.86 17.03
N PRO A 202 -20.36 1.89 16.11
CA PRO A 202 -20.35 2.16 14.68
C PRO A 202 -21.61 2.92 14.24
N LYS A 203 -21.45 4.19 13.85
CA LYS A 203 -22.44 4.86 12.97
C LYS A 203 -22.17 4.43 11.53
N ILE A 204 -22.86 3.39 11.08
CA ILE A 204 -22.83 2.93 9.69
C ILE A 204 -23.28 4.10 8.80
N ARG A 205 -22.34 4.76 8.12
CA ARG A 205 -22.66 5.65 7.00
C ARG A 205 -22.91 4.77 5.79
N ASP A 206 -24.06 4.98 5.14
CA ASP A 206 -24.43 4.21 3.97
C ASP A 206 -23.47 4.53 2.80
N VAL A 207 -22.61 3.57 2.45
CA VAL A 207 -21.73 3.70 1.28
C VAL A 207 -22.63 3.64 0.03
N PRO A 208 -22.58 4.65 -0.87
CA PRO A 208 -23.41 4.66 -2.07
C PRO A 208 -23.24 3.37 -2.90
N THR A 209 -24.34 2.76 -3.35
CA THR A 209 -24.37 1.46 -4.04
C THR A 209 -23.34 1.34 -5.18
N ARG A 210 -23.12 2.43 -5.92
CA ARG A 210 -22.13 2.52 -7.01
C ARG A 210 -20.67 2.30 -6.56
N ARG A 211 -20.30 2.70 -5.34
CA ARG A 211 -18.95 2.46 -4.78
C ARG A 211 -18.77 1.00 -4.36
N LYS A 212 -19.79 0.39 -3.74
CA LYS A 212 -19.82 -1.04 -3.40
C LYS A 212 -19.66 -1.92 -4.64
N VAL A 213 -20.34 -1.56 -5.73
CA VAL A 213 -20.24 -2.24 -7.02
C VAL A 213 -18.83 -2.11 -7.63
N ALA A 214 -18.21 -0.93 -7.54
CA ALA A 214 -16.87 -0.70 -8.06
C ALA A 214 -15.78 -1.46 -7.27
N ALA A 215 -15.94 -1.60 -5.95
CA ALA A 215 -15.04 -2.42 -5.12
C ALA A 215 -15.10 -3.91 -5.50
N ARG A 216 -16.31 -4.49 -5.63
CA ARG A 216 -16.50 -5.89 -6.06
C ARG A 216 -15.95 -6.17 -7.46
N ALA A 217 -15.97 -5.18 -8.34
CA ALA A 217 -15.34 -5.29 -9.65
C ALA A 217 -13.82 -5.38 -9.57
N ILE A 218 -13.18 -4.69 -8.62
CA ILE A 218 -11.73 -4.77 -8.42
C ILE A 218 -11.33 -6.16 -7.96
N GLU A 219 -12.03 -6.73 -6.97
CA GLU A 219 -11.80 -8.10 -6.50
C GLU A 219 -11.84 -9.08 -7.68
N TYR A 220 -12.90 -8.99 -8.48
CA TYR A 220 -13.04 -9.84 -9.67
C TYR A 220 -11.90 -9.63 -10.68
N ILE A 221 -11.48 -8.38 -10.92
CA ILE A 221 -10.39 -8.05 -11.85
C ILE A 221 -9.06 -8.67 -11.38
N HIS A 222 -8.71 -8.57 -10.09
CA HIS A 222 -7.45 -9.11 -9.58
C HIS A 222 -7.36 -10.62 -9.73
N GLU A 223 -8.44 -11.33 -9.40
CA GLU A 223 -8.49 -12.80 -9.52
C GLU A 223 -8.49 -13.28 -10.99
N HIS A 224 -9.05 -12.48 -11.90
CA HIS A 224 -9.37 -12.91 -13.26
C HIS A 224 -8.66 -12.09 -14.35
N ALA A 225 -7.65 -11.30 -14.03
CA ALA A 225 -7.00 -10.38 -14.98
C ALA A 225 -6.46 -11.09 -16.24
N HIS A 226 -6.01 -12.35 -16.11
CA HIS A 226 -5.54 -13.22 -17.20
C HIS A 226 -6.66 -13.79 -18.08
N LYS A 227 -7.93 -13.50 -17.79
CA LYS A 227 -9.09 -13.94 -18.59
C LYS A 227 -9.60 -12.78 -19.44
N PRO A 228 -10.32 -13.06 -20.54
CA PRO A 228 -10.98 -12.02 -21.32
C PRO A 228 -12.14 -11.40 -20.54
N ILE A 229 -11.88 -10.26 -19.89
CA ILE A 229 -12.88 -9.46 -19.20
C ILE A 229 -13.35 -8.31 -20.12
N THR A 230 -14.66 -8.15 -20.24
CA THR A 230 -15.28 -7.00 -20.93
C THR A 230 -16.06 -6.16 -19.93
N LEU A 231 -16.31 -4.88 -20.26
CA LEU A 231 -17.11 -3.99 -19.41
C LEU A 231 -18.54 -4.53 -19.21
N LEU A 232 -19.14 -5.09 -20.28
CA LEU A 232 -20.47 -5.67 -20.23
C LEU A 232 -20.50 -6.91 -19.34
N GLY A 233 -19.57 -7.85 -19.54
CA GLY A 233 -19.51 -9.07 -18.72
C GLY A 233 -19.22 -8.77 -17.25
N LEU A 234 -18.41 -7.75 -16.97
CA LEU A 234 -18.16 -7.29 -15.60
C LEU A 234 -19.41 -6.67 -14.97
N ALA A 235 -20.19 -5.89 -15.74
CA ALA A 235 -21.44 -5.31 -15.26
C ALA A 235 -22.51 -6.38 -14.97
N GLU A 236 -22.66 -7.36 -15.87
CA GLU A 236 -23.58 -8.50 -15.71
C GLU A 236 -23.21 -9.33 -14.48
N LYS A 237 -21.94 -9.69 -14.31
CA LYS A 237 -21.44 -10.46 -13.16
C LYS A 237 -21.76 -9.80 -11.82
N LEU A 238 -21.81 -8.48 -11.80
CA LEU A 238 -22.02 -7.67 -10.59
C LEU A 238 -23.45 -7.18 -10.42
N ASN A 239 -24.38 -7.60 -11.30
CA ASN A 239 -25.77 -7.17 -11.33
C ASN A 239 -25.90 -5.63 -11.37
N THR A 240 -25.14 -4.98 -12.25
CA THR A 240 -25.15 -3.53 -12.45
C THR A 240 -25.19 -3.18 -13.94
N THR A 241 -25.26 -1.87 -14.26
CA THR A 241 -25.12 -1.38 -15.64
C THR A 241 -23.69 -0.93 -15.91
N GLY A 242 -23.25 -1.01 -17.18
CA GLY A 242 -21.93 -0.51 -17.59
C GLY A 242 -21.72 0.98 -17.25
N ARG A 243 -22.77 1.80 -17.34
CA ARG A 243 -22.74 3.22 -16.96
C ARG A 243 -22.55 3.42 -15.45
N SER A 244 -23.30 2.67 -14.63
CA SER A 244 -23.17 2.73 -13.16
C SER A 244 -21.79 2.27 -12.71
N LEU A 245 -21.29 1.18 -13.31
CA LEU A 245 -19.96 0.66 -13.05
C LEU A 245 -18.87 1.66 -13.45
N HIS A 246 -18.96 2.24 -14.66
CA HIS A 246 -18.02 3.25 -15.12
C HIS A 246 -18.01 4.48 -14.20
N GLN A 247 -19.19 5.01 -13.86
CA GLN A 247 -19.31 6.17 -12.97
C GLN A 247 -18.80 5.85 -11.56
N GLY A 248 -19.12 4.67 -11.03
CA GLY A 248 -18.59 4.18 -9.76
C GLY A 248 -17.07 4.11 -9.77
N PHE A 249 -16.47 3.67 -10.89
CA PHE A 249 -15.02 3.65 -11.06
C PHE A 249 -14.39 5.03 -11.14
N ILE A 250 -15.01 5.97 -11.86
CA ILE A 250 -14.48 7.35 -11.96
C ILE A 250 -14.56 8.06 -10.60
N GLU A 251 -15.66 7.89 -9.88
CA GLU A 251 -15.87 8.56 -8.59
C GLU A 251 -15.10 7.92 -7.43
N SER A 252 -14.85 6.62 -7.52
CA SER A 252 -14.08 5.90 -6.51
C SER A 252 -12.58 5.97 -6.84
N PHE A 253 -12.21 5.68 -8.08
CA PHE A 253 -10.83 5.39 -8.48
C PHE A 253 -10.28 6.35 -9.54
N GLY A 254 -10.98 7.43 -9.91
CA GLY A 254 -10.49 8.41 -10.88
C GLY A 254 -10.16 7.86 -12.28
N THR A 255 -10.57 6.63 -12.59
CA THR A 255 -10.21 5.91 -13.82
C THR A 255 -11.39 5.08 -14.32
N THR A 256 -11.30 4.52 -15.52
CA THR A 256 -12.31 3.63 -16.07
C THR A 256 -12.04 2.17 -15.68
N PRO A 257 -13.05 1.29 -15.61
CA PRO A 257 -12.85 -0.12 -15.30
C PRO A 257 -11.83 -0.81 -16.22
N MET A 258 -11.88 -0.49 -17.51
CA MET A 258 -11.00 -1.09 -18.52
C MET A 258 -9.58 -0.54 -18.46
N ALA A 259 -9.41 0.74 -18.11
CA ALA A 259 -8.09 1.30 -17.86
C ALA A 259 -7.45 0.70 -16.61
N TYR A 260 -8.23 0.48 -15.53
CA TYR A 260 -7.79 -0.21 -14.33
C TYR A 260 -7.31 -1.64 -14.64
N LEU A 261 -8.14 -2.44 -15.33
CA LEU A 261 -7.78 -3.79 -15.76
C LEU A 261 -6.50 -3.82 -16.60
N ARG A 262 -6.34 -2.88 -17.54
CA ARG A 262 -5.14 -2.78 -18.37
C ARG A 262 -3.89 -2.57 -17.50
N ASN A 263 -3.96 -1.70 -16.50
CA ASN A 263 -2.82 -1.43 -15.63
C ASN A 263 -2.44 -2.65 -14.78
N ILE A 264 -3.42 -3.40 -14.25
CA ILE A 264 -3.17 -4.66 -13.55
C ILE A 264 -2.46 -5.67 -14.48
N ARG A 265 -2.96 -5.82 -15.71
CA ARG A 265 -2.33 -6.72 -16.70
C ARG A 265 -0.92 -6.30 -17.07
N LEU A 266 -0.65 -4.99 -17.24
CA LEU A 266 0.70 -4.48 -17.49
C LEU A 266 1.65 -4.79 -16.31
N SER A 267 1.17 -4.63 -15.08
CA SER A 267 1.95 -4.90 -13.86
C SER A 267 2.34 -6.38 -13.77
N ASN A 268 1.37 -7.27 -13.97
CA ASN A 268 1.63 -8.70 -13.92
C ASN A 268 2.50 -9.17 -15.09
N ALA A 269 2.28 -8.61 -16.29
CA ALA A 269 3.14 -8.88 -17.44
C ALA A 269 4.60 -8.47 -17.16
N ARG A 270 4.85 -7.31 -16.53
CA ARG A 270 6.20 -6.91 -16.12
C ARG A 270 6.83 -7.91 -15.15
N GLN A 271 6.10 -8.37 -14.14
CA GLN A 271 6.60 -9.38 -13.21
C GLN A 271 6.97 -10.69 -13.92
N ASP A 272 6.13 -11.15 -14.84
CA ASP A 272 6.39 -12.35 -15.63
C ASP A 272 7.58 -12.18 -16.60
N LEU A 273 7.76 -10.99 -17.18
CA LEU A 273 8.91 -10.69 -18.02
C LEU A 273 10.22 -10.71 -17.22
N ILE A 274 10.21 -10.19 -15.99
CA ILE A 274 11.37 -10.19 -15.08
C ILE A 274 11.72 -11.62 -14.66
N ARG A 275 10.70 -12.45 -14.40
CA ARG A 275 10.86 -13.83 -13.92
C ARG A 275 11.07 -14.85 -15.04
N HIS A 276 10.95 -14.43 -16.29
CA HIS A 276 10.89 -15.34 -17.43
C HIS A 276 9.83 -16.45 -17.25
N THR A 277 8.67 -16.10 -16.68
CA THR A 277 7.55 -17.05 -16.48
C THR A 277 7.11 -17.66 -17.81
N TRP A 278 7.19 -16.89 -18.90
CA TRP A 278 6.88 -17.31 -20.26
C TRP A 278 8.12 -17.26 -21.15
N PRO A 279 8.21 -18.12 -22.19
CA PRO A 279 9.38 -18.20 -23.07
C PRO A 279 9.67 -16.94 -23.91
N SER A 280 8.71 -16.02 -24.02
CA SER A 280 8.87 -14.80 -24.80
C SER A 280 8.01 -13.62 -24.30
N VAL A 281 8.38 -12.41 -24.76
CA VAL A 281 7.57 -11.20 -24.58
C VAL A 281 6.17 -11.38 -25.19
N THR A 282 6.09 -12.05 -26.34
CA THR A 282 4.83 -12.32 -27.04
C THR A 282 3.92 -13.21 -26.21
N GLU A 283 4.43 -14.33 -25.68
CA GLU A 283 3.63 -15.23 -24.86
C GLU A 283 3.20 -14.57 -23.55
N THR A 284 4.08 -13.77 -22.93
CA THR A 284 3.71 -12.99 -21.74
C THR A 284 2.55 -12.03 -22.04
N ALA A 285 2.65 -11.28 -23.15
CA ALA A 285 1.59 -10.36 -23.56
C ALA A 285 0.28 -11.11 -23.84
N MET A 286 0.34 -12.23 -24.55
CA MET A 286 -0.84 -13.05 -24.87
C MET A 286 -1.50 -13.64 -23.63
N HIS A 287 -0.71 -14.14 -22.67
CA HIS A 287 -1.21 -14.65 -21.40
C HIS A 287 -2.05 -13.60 -20.66
N TRP A 288 -1.55 -12.36 -20.59
CA TRP A 288 -2.25 -11.22 -19.99
C TRP A 288 -3.29 -10.57 -20.92
N ASN A 289 -3.72 -11.27 -21.97
CA ASN A 289 -4.78 -10.85 -22.91
C ASN A 289 -4.47 -9.56 -23.69
N PHE A 290 -3.20 -9.31 -23.99
CA PHE A 290 -2.79 -8.31 -24.95
C PHE A 290 -2.60 -8.91 -26.35
N PHE A 291 -3.63 -8.83 -27.19
CA PHE A 291 -3.59 -9.37 -28.57
C PHE A 291 -2.96 -8.42 -29.60
N HIS A 292 -2.77 -7.14 -29.23
CA HIS A 292 -2.12 -6.14 -30.10
C HIS A 292 -0.72 -5.81 -29.58
N LEU A 293 0.28 -6.61 -29.98
CA LEU A 293 1.64 -6.54 -29.45
C LEU A 293 2.29 -5.15 -29.57
N GLY A 294 2.05 -4.44 -30.68
CA GLY A 294 2.55 -3.06 -30.85
C GLY A 294 1.93 -2.07 -29.85
N ARG A 295 0.65 -2.23 -29.53
CA ARG A 295 -0.04 -1.40 -28.54
C ARG A 295 0.39 -1.76 -27.12
N PHE A 296 0.53 -3.05 -26.82
CA PHE A 296 1.11 -3.52 -25.57
C PHE A 296 2.48 -2.90 -25.32
N SER A 297 3.40 -2.98 -26.30
CA SER A 297 4.74 -2.40 -26.15
C SER A 297 4.71 -0.90 -25.89
N LYS A 298 3.81 -0.15 -26.54
CA LYS A 298 3.64 1.29 -26.30
C LYS A 298 3.06 1.59 -24.92
N ASP A 299 1.98 0.90 -24.54
CA ASP A 299 1.32 1.08 -23.24
C ASP A 299 2.28 0.68 -22.11
N TYR A 300 3.07 -0.39 -22.31
CA TYR A 300 4.12 -0.83 -21.39
C TYR A 300 5.25 0.20 -21.28
N GLN A 301 5.77 0.70 -22.41
CA GLN A 301 6.81 1.73 -22.41
C GLN A 301 6.33 3.04 -21.77
N HIS A 302 5.08 3.42 -22.01
CA HIS A 302 4.47 4.57 -21.36
C HIS A 302 4.35 4.37 -19.85
N ALA A 303 4.00 3.17 -19.40
CA ALA A 303 3.86 2.85 -17.98
C ALA A 303 5.21 2.70 -17.24
N TYR A 304 6.26 2.18 -17.89
CA TYR A 304 7.50 1.78 -17.20
C TYR A 304 8.77 2.45 -17.73
N GLY A 305 8.67 3.31 -18.73
CA GLY A 305 9.81 4.03 -19.30
C GLY A 305 10.80 3.17 -20.10
N GLU A 306 10.54 1.88 -20.28
CA GLU A 306 11.35 0.97 -21.10
C GLU A 306 10.46 0.01 -21.91
N ALA A 307 10.99 -0.52 -23.02
CA ALA A 307 10.27 -1.51 -23.82
C ALA A 307 10.22 -2.88 -23.11
N PRO A 308 9.17 -3.69 -23.31
CA PRO A 308 9.07 -5.00 -22.65
C PRO A 308 10.20 -5.96 -23.06
N SER A 309 10.75 -5.81 -24.28
CA SER A 309 11.93 -6.55 -24.74
C SER A 309 13.22 -6.15 -24.03
N HIS A 310 13.28 -4.95 -23.45
CA HIS A 310 14.41 -4.51 -22.62
C HIS A 310 14.30 -5.17 -21.25
N THR A 311 13.13 -5.10 -20.61
CA THR A 311 12.88 -5.80 -19.34
C THR A 311 13.23 -7.29 -19.44
N TYR A 312 12.74 -7.96 -20.48
CA TYR A 312 13.00 -9.39 -20.72
C TYR A 312 14.49 -9.72 -20.92
N ARG A 313 15.29 -8.83 -21.52
CA ARG A 313 16.73 -9.07 -21.75
C ARG A 313 17.60 -8.76 -20.54
N ARG A 314 17.15 -7.85 -19.66
CA ARG A 314 17.92 -7.38 -18.50
C ARG A 314 17.98 -8.38 -17.35
N HIS A 315 17.05 -9.33 -17.28
CA HIS A 315 16.92 -10.26 -16.17
C HIS A 315 17.13 -11.71 -16.59
N PRO A 316 18.26 -12.08 -17.22
CA PRO A 316 18.46 -13.43 -17.75
C PRO A 316 18.17 -14.48 -16.67
N LEU A 317 17.51 -15.57 -17.09
CA LEU A 317 17.27 -16.76 -16.27
C LEU A 317 18.51 -17.04 -15.42
N THR A 318 18.42 -16.81 -14.11
CA THR A 318 19.49 -17.22 -13.21
C THR A 318 19.42 -18.75 -13.17
N PRO A 319 20.48 -19.46 -13.60
CA PRO A 319 20.45 -20.92 -13.73
C PRO A 319 20.28 -21.64 -12.40
#